data_AF-A0A353FDF7-F1
#
_entry.id   AF-A0A353FDF7-F1
#
_cell.length_a   1.000
_cell.length_b   1.000
_cell.length_c   1.000
_cell.angle_alpha   90.00
_cell.angle_beta   90.00
_cell.angle_gamma   90.00
#
_symmetry.space_group_name_H-M   'P 1'
#
loop_
_entity.id
_entity.type
_entity.pdbx_description
1 polymer ?
#
loop_
_entity_poly.entity_id
_entity_poly.type
_entity_poly.pdbx_seq_one_letter_code
_entity_poly.pdbx_strand_id
1 'polypeptide(L)'
;MGCDKYDGNPYSYDQQSIFSESGDNLFREFVLLLKPYILENGERRYVVCDSLLEVEIHINGREWGEFASLDIDAQSYDPTTFQGYKVSNSEVKYAVIAPYALPEDTLQTAGEFAGLINSLHILKPGDYIAEVPKFKIRRADGGITTVRANITEWVRVTENSTSAFIGEFEIAL
;
A
#
# COMPACT_ATOMS: atom_id res chain seq x y z
N MET A 1 3.41 12.61 42.01
CA MET A 1 2.50 12.63 40.84
C MET A 1 3.14 11.73 39.80
N GLY A 2 2.57 10.54 39.59
CA GLY A 2 3.11 9.55 38.65
C GLY A 2 2.83 9.97 37.22
N CYS A 3 3.84 9.85 36.35
CA CYS A 3 3.59 9.82 34.92
C CYS A 3 3.00 8.44 34.60
N ASP A 4 1.74 8.41 34.20
CA ASP A 4 1.15 7.22 33.61
C ASP A 4 1.93 6.90 32.33
N LYS A 5 2.55 5.72 32.29
CA LYS A 5 3.16 5.20 31.06
C LYS A 5 2.01 4.89 30.11
N TYR A 6 2.00 5.56 28.96
CA TYR A 6 1.13 5.23 27.85
C TYR A 6 1.50 3.83 27.36
N ASP A 7 0.70 2.83 27.73
CA ASP A 7 0.89 1.40 27.43
C ASP A 7 0.28 1.00 26.07
N GLY A 8 0.01 1.98 25.22
CA GLY A 8 -0.47 1.76 23.86
C GLY A 8 0.65 1.20 23.00
N ASN A 9 0.83 -0.12 23.01
CA ASN A 9 1.67 -0.80 22.03
C ASN A 9 1.09 -0.55 20.62
N PRO A 10 1.75 0.25 19.75
CA PRO A 10 1.21 0.57 18.44
C PRO A 10 1.14 -0.66 17.52
N TYR A 11 1.75 -1.78 17.93
CA TYR A 11 1.77 -3.07 17.24
C TYR A 11 0.72 -4.07 17.77
N SER A 12 -0.14 -3.68 18.72
CA SER A 12 -1.23 -4.54 19.20
C SER A 12 -2.43 -4.46 18.25
N TYR A 13 -2.66 -5.53 17.50
CA TYR A 13 -3.82 -5.70 16.61
C TYR A 13 -5.04 -6.30 17.33
N ASP A 14 -4.95 -6.61 18.62
CA ASP A 14 -5.91 -7.49 19.27
C ASP A 14 -7.25 -6.82 19.63
N GLN A 15 -7.36 -5.48 19.62
CA GLN A 15 -8.61 -4.78 20.01
C GLN A 15 -8.80 -3.38 19.38
N GLN A 16 -8.71 -3.19 18.06
CA GLN A 16 -9.12 -1.92 17.45
C GLN A 16 -10.10 -2.14 16.28
N SER A 17 -11.32 -1.66 16.46
CA SER A 17 -12.32 -1.57 15.42
C SER A 17 -11.93 -0.50 14.39
N ILE A 18 -12.14 -0.78 13.10
CA ILE A 18 -11.84 0.12 11.96
C ILE A 18 -12.46 1.53 12.18
N PHE A 19 -13.55 1.59 12.95
CA PHE A 19 -14.20 2.79 13.45
C PHE A 19 -14.27 2.73 14.98
N SER A 20 -13.97 3.82 15.68
CA SER A 20 -14.21 3.95 17.12
C SER A 20 -15.21 5.07 17.38
N GLU A 21 -16.19 4.78 18.23
CA GLU A 21 -17.15 5.79 18.70
C GLU A 21 -16.52 6.77 19.69
N SER A 22 -15.33 6.47 20.23
CA SER A 22 -14.62 7.29 21.21
C SER A 22 -13.81 8.43 20.60
N GLY A 23 -13.57 8.41 19.28
CA GLY A 23 -12.82 9.47 18.60
C GLY A 23 -11.30 9.33 18.64
N ASP A 24 -10.78 8.14 18.98
CA ASP A 24 -9.34 7.93 19.24
C ASP A 24 -8.60 7.20 18.11
N ASN A 25 -9.27 6.92 16.99
CA ASN A 25 -8.65 6.19 15.89
C ASN A 25 -7.67 7.10 15.13
N LEU A 26 -6.38 6.81 15.29
CA LEU A 26 -5.34 7.41 14.47
C LEU A 26 -5.32 6.75 13.09
N PHE A 27 -5.17 7.56 12.04
CA PHE A 27 -4.96 7.04 10.69
C PHE A 27 -3.61 6.32 10.60
N ARG A 28 -3.59 5.13 9.99
CA ARG A 28 -2.43 4.23 9.98
C ARG A 28 -2.02 3.75 8.60
N GLU A 29 -2.92 3.66 7.63
CA GLU A 29 -2.56 3.00 6.36
C GLU A 29 -3.41 3.43 5.17
N PHE A 30 -2.81 3.38 3.98
CA PHE A 30 -3.53 3.39 2.72
C PHE A 30 -3.67 1.98 2.16
N VAL A 31 -4.79 1.73 1.48
CA VAL A 31 -5.04 0.45 0.80
C VAL A 31 -5.36 0.73 -0.66
N LEU A 32 -4.80 -0.08 -1.56
CA LEU A 32 -5.16 -0.07 -2.98
C LEU A 32 -5.13 -1.46 -3.60
N LEU A 33 -5.82 -1.61 -4.73
CA LEU A 33 -5.82 -2.82 -5.54
C LEU A 33 -5.22 -2.53 -6.92
N LEU A 34 -4.20 -3.29 -7.30
CA LEU A 34 -3.56 -3.20 -8.60
C LEU A 34 -3.86 -4.45 -9.43
N LYS A 35 -4.22 -4.25 -10.70
CA LYS A 35 -4.59 -5.30 -11.66
C LYS A 35 -3.76 -5.16 -12.93
N PRO A 36 -2.47 -5.54 -12.89
CA PRO A 36 -1.60 -5.51 -14.06
C PRO A 36 -2.10 -6.48 -15.13
N TYR A 37 -2.14 -6.04 -16.38
CA TYR A 37 -2.54 -6.86 -17.52
C TYR A 37 -1.72 -6.54 -18.77
N ILE A 38 -1.67 -7.51 -19.68
CA ILE A 38 -1.13 -7.37 -21.03
C ILE A 38 -2.27 -7.59 -22.01
N LEU A 39 -2.26 -6.89 -23.14
CA LEU A 39 -3.21 -7.13 -24.22
C LEU A 39 -2.71 -8.25 -25.13
N GLU A 40 -3.51 -9.31 -25.25
CA GLU A 40 -3.34 -10.37 -26.24
C GLU A 40 -4.53 -10.32 -27.19
N ASN A 41 -4.30 -9.96 -28.46
CA ASN A 41 -5.36 -9.84 -29.47
C ASN A 41 -6.54 -8.93 -29.10
N GLY A 42 -6.29 -7.91 -28.28
CA GLY A 42 -7.33 -6.99 -27.79
C GLY A 42 -8.05 -7.45 -26.53
N GLU A 43 -7.75 -8.65 -26.02
CA GLU A 43 -8.26 -9.17 -24.76
C GLU A 43 -7.25 -8.98 -23.64
N ARG A 44 -7.74 -8.76 -22.42
CA ARG A 44 -6.88 -8.59 -21.24
C ARG A 44 -6.43 -9.95 -20.72
N ARG A 45 -5.12 -10.09 -20.55
CA ARG A 45 -4.46 -11.21 -19.87
C ARG A 45 -3.81 -10.66 -18.60
N TYR A 46 -4.36 -10.99 -17.45
CA TYR A 46 -3.89 -10.47 -16.17
C TYR A 46 -2.59 -11.14 -15.75
N VAL A 47 -1.65 -10.35 -15.25
CA VAL A 47 -0.32 -10.84 -14.85
C VAL A 47 -0.42 -11.60 -13.53
N VAL A 48 0.17 -12.79 -13.50
CA VAL A 48 0.20 -13.70 -12.35
C VAL A 48 1.63 -13.80 -11.82
N CYS A 49 1.85 -13.37 -10.59
CA CYS A 49 3.08 -13.51 -9.83
C CYS A 49 2.74 -13.62 -8.35
N ASP A 50 3.69 -14.04 -7.52
CA ASP A 50 3.43 -14.26 -6.09
C ASP A 50 3.04 -12.94 -5.40
N SER A 51 3.74 -11.84 -5.71
CA SER A 51 3.40 -10.49 -5.26
C SER A 51 4.00 -9.42 -6.18
N LEU A 52 3.42 -8.23 -6.14
CA LEU A 52 4.03 -7.01 -6.67
C LEU A 52 5.07 -6.51 -5.67
N LEU A 53 6.19 -6.02 -6.18
CA LEU A 53 7.32 -5.57 -5.40
C LEU A 53 7.45 -4.06 -5.50
N GLU A 54 7.94 -3.40 -4.45
CA GLU A 54 8.31 -1.97 -4.47
C GLU A 54 7.25 -1.07 -5.14
N VAL A 55 5.98 -1.22 -4.74
CA VAL A 55 4.90 -0.33 -5.13
C VAL A 55 5.13 1.01 -4.43
N GLU A 56 5.58 1.99 -5.20
CA GLU A 56 5.86 3.34 -4.72
C GLU A 56 4.56 4.10 -4.58
N ILE A 57 4.36 4.76 -3.43
CA ILE A 57 3.17 5.57 -3.15
C ILE A 57 3.63 6.95 -2.70
N HIS A 58 3.06 8.00 -3.29
CA HIS A 58 3.24 9.38 -2.87
C HIS A 58 1.91 10.00 -2.43
N ILE A 59 1.95 10.89 -1.44
CA ILE A 59 0.79 11.66 -0.97
C ILE A 59 1.13 13.15 -1.07
N ASN A 60 0.32 13.91 -1.81
CA ASN A 60 0.55 15.32 -2.15
C ASN A 60 1.98 15.59 -2.69
N GLY A 61 2.47 14.70 -3.57
CA GLY A 61 3.80 14.79 -4.19
C GLY A 61 4.97 14.50 -3.24
N ARG A 62 4.72 13.95 -2.04
CA ARG A 62 5.75 13.48 -1.12
C ARG A 62 5.72 11.96 -1.03
N GLU A 63 6.89 11.33 -1.01
CA GLU A 63 7.00 9.89 -0.83
C GLU A 63 6.35 9.46 0.49
N TRP A 64 5.41 8.51 0.38
CA TRP A 64 4.80 7.80 1.51
C TRP A 64 5.59 6.53 1.84
N GLY A 65 6.05 5.83 0.80
CA GLY A 65 6.96 4.69 0.92
C GLY A 65 6.86 3.74 -0.27
N GLU A 66 7.64 2.66 -0.21
CA GLU A 66 7.61 1.55 -1.16
C GLU A 66 7.16 0.27 -0.44
N PHE A 67 6.13 -0.39 -0.97
CA PHE A 67 5.48 -1.54 -0.32
C PHE A 67 5.34 -2.73 -1.27
N ALA A 68 5.36 -3.95 -0.75
CA ALA A 68 4.96 -5.12 -1.51
C ALA A 68 3.43 -5.28 -1.45
N SER A 69 2.84 -5.91 -2.47
CA SER A 69 1.48 -6.42 -2.31
C SER A 69 1.46 -7.61 -1.37
N LEU A 70 0.28 -7.93 -0.85
CA LEU A 70 0.03 -9.24 -0.23
C LEU A 70 0.33 -10.35 -1.25
N ASP A 71 0.86 -11.46 -0.74
CA ASP A 71 1.11 -12.64 -1.53
C ASP A 71 -0.21 -13.29 -1.97
N ILE A 72 -0.24 -13.80 -3.19
CA ILE A 72 -1.35 -14.57 -3.75
C ILE A 72 -0.91 -15.99 -4.09
N ASP A 73 -1.83 -16.95 -4.04
CA ASP A 73 -1.58 -18.29 -4.59
C ASP A 73 -1.62 -18.23 -6.13
N ALA A 74 -0.46 -17.93 -6.72
CA ALA A 74 -0.28 -17.81 -8.15
C ALA A 74 -0.64 -19.10 -8.93
N GLN A 75 -0.60 -20.28 -8.30
CA GLN A 75 -0.93 -21.54 -8.98
C GLN A 75 -2.44 -21.69 -9.20
N SER A 76 -3.27 -21.09 -8.35
CA SER A 76 -4.74 -21.14 -8.45
C SER A 76 -5.31 -20.46 -9.70
N TYR A 77 -4.49 -19.71 -10.45
CA TYR A 77 -4.89 -18.95 -11.64
C TYR A 77 -4.57 -19.67 -12.97
N ASP A 78 -4.08 -20.92 -12.92
CA ASP A 78 -3.67 -21.70 -14.09
C ASP A 78 -2.85 -20.89 -15.12
N PRO A 79 -1.73 -20.25 -14.71
CA PRO A 79 -1.07 -19.26 -15.54
C PRO A 79 -0.37 -19.87 -16.76
N THR A 80 -0.50 -19.21 -17.91
CA THR A 80 0.30 -19.47 -19.11
C THR A 80 1.39 -18.42 -19.27
N THR A 81 2.46 -18.70 -20.02
CA THR A 81 3.50 -17.69 -20.28
C THR A 81 3.21 -16.91 -21.57
N PHE A 82 3.19 -15.58 -21.50
CA PHE A 82 3.04 -14.67 -22.63
C PHE A 82 3.98 -13.47 -22.47
N GLN A 83 4.74 -13.14 -23.51
CA GLN A 83 5.72 -12.03 -23.51
C GLN A 83 6.66 -12.03 -22.28
N GLY A 84 7.04 -13.21 -21.78
CA GLY A 84 7.90 -13.36 -20.61
C GLY A 84 7.22 -13.07 -19.27
N TYR A 85 5.90 -12.93 -19.23
CA TYR A 85 5.10 -12.87 -18.01
C TYR A 85 4.25 -14.13 -17.88
N LYS A 86 3.98 -14.55 -16.65
CA LYS A 86 2.89 -15.48 -16.38
C LYS A 86 1.58 -14.68 -16.41
N VAL A 87 0.57 -15.19 -17.11
CA VAL A 87 -0.71 -14.52 -17.31
C VAL A 87 -1.89 -15.48 -17.21
N SER A 88 -3.05 -14.95 -16.82
CA SER A 88 -4.33 -15.67 -16.77
C SER A 88 -5.45 -14.87 -17.44
N ASN A 89 -6.51 -15.56 -17.85
CA ASN A 89 -7.76 -14.93 -18.27
C ASN A 89 -8.60 -14.46 -17.07
N SER A 90 -8.36 -15.07 -15.91
CA SER A 90 -9.01 -14.68 -14.66
C SER A 90 -8.38 -13.40 -14.13
N GLU A 91 -9.21 -12.51 -13.60
CA GLU A 91 -8.76 -11.26 -13.00
C GLU A 91 -7.89 -11.53 -11.76
N VAL A 92 -6.70 -10.95 -11.75
CA VAL A 92 -5.74 -11.05 -10.64
C VAL A 92 -5.65 -9.70 -9.96
N LYS A 93 -5.89 -9.68 -8.65
CA LYS A 93 -5.87 -8.45 -7.84
C LYS A 93 -4.76 -8.53 -6.81
N TYR A 94 -3.92 -7.52 -6.79
CA TYR A 94 -2.85 -7.37 -5.81
C TYR A 94 -3.24 -6.27 -4.83
N ALA A 95 -3.53 -6.68 -3.60
CA ALA A 95 -3.79 -5.76 -2.50
C ALA A 95 -2.47 -5.23 -1.96
N VAL A 96 -2.33 -3.92 -1.92
CA VAL A 96 -1.18 -3.24 -1.32
C VAL A 96 -1.68 -2.52 -0.08
N ILE A 97 -1.11 -2.90 1.06
CA ILE A 97 -1.33 -2.22 2.34
C ILE A 97 -0.08 -1.39 2.59
N ALA A 98 -0.27 -0.08 2.64
CA ALA A 98 0.78 0.91 2.78
C ALA A 98 0.70 1.53 4.18
N PRO A 99 1.19 0.81 5.20
CA PRO A 99 1.21 1.34 6.55
C PRO A 99 2.08 2.58 6.62
N TYR A 100 1.72 3.47 7.53
CA TYR A 100 2.60 4.54 7.95
C TYR A 100 3.79 3.92 8.68
N ALA A 101 4.90 3.74 7.97
CA ALA A 101 6.14 3.30 8.57
C ALA A 101 6.76 4.48 9.32
N LEU A 102 6.71 4.42 10.66
CA LEU A 102 7.66 5.17 11.47
C LEU A 102 9.05 4.61 11.17
N PRO A 103 10.07 5.44 10.90
CA PRO A 103 11.45 4.98 10.91
C PRO A 103 11.72 4.25 12.24
N GLU A 104 12.09 2.98 12.19
CA GLU A 104 12.27 2.14 13.38
C GLU A 104 13.32 2.72 14.36
N ASP A 105 12.87 2.90 15.60
CA ASP A 105 13.48 2.42 16.86
C ASP A 105 14.94 2.71 17.21
N THR A 106 15.52 3.79 16.69
CA THR A 106 16.64 4.45 17.39
C THR A 106 16.41 5.97 17.48
N LEU A 107 15.42 6.38 18.26
CA LEU A 107 15.29 7.77 18.71
C LEU A 107 16.47 8.08 19.65
N GLN A 108 17.60 8.54 19.10
CA GLN A 108 18.80 8.87 19.87
C GLN A 108 18.75 10.30 20.43
N THR A 109 17.91 11.16 19.85
CA THR A 109 17.87 12.59 20.18
C THR A 109 16.47 13.13 20.42
N ALA A 110 16.35 14.17 21.24
CA ALA A 110 15.08 14.88 21.48
C ALA A 110 14.48 15.52 20.20
N GLY A 111 15.32 15.81 19.20
CA GLY A 111 14.88 16.30 17.89
C GLY A 111 14.18 15.22 17.06
N GLU A 112 14.64 13.98 17.12
CA GLU A 112 13.99 12.83 16.48
C GLU A 112 12.67 12.49 17.18
N PHE A 113 12.60 12.65 18.52
CA PHE A 113 11.33 12.55 19.26
C PHE A 113 10.35 13.67 18.93
N ALA A 114 10.81 14.91 18.70
CA ALA A 114 9.95 16.00 18.22
C ALA A 114 9.49 15.78 16.76
N GLY A 115 10.35 15.17 15.93
CA GLY A 115 9.99 14.67 14.61
C GLY A 115 8.92 13.58 14.70
N LEU A 116 9.09 12.62 15.60
CA LEU A 116 8.12 11.57 15.92
C LEU A 116 6.77 12.16 16.35
N ILE A 117 6.73 13.14 17.25
CA ILE A 117 5.48 13.81 17.70
C ILE A 117 4.82 14.60 16.56
N ASN A 118 5.60 15.29 15.71
CA ASN A 118 5.07 16.00 14.55
C ASN A 118 4.59 15.06 13.43
N SER A 119 5.20 13.89 13.31
CA SER A 119 4.82 12.81 12.38
C SER A 119 3.63 11.99 12.91
N LEU A 120 3.55 11.79 14.23
CA LEU A 120 2.39 11.29 14.98
C LEU A 120 1.20 12.26 14.88
N HIS A 121 1.41 13.50 14.45
CA HIS A 121 0.34 14.32 13.88
C HIS A 121 0.11 13.93 12.41
N ILE A 122 -0.28 12.66 12.24
CA ILE A 122 -1.38 12.11 11.44
C ILE A 122 -1.81 13.03 10.30
N LEU A 123 -1.80 12.49 9.06
CA LEU A 123 -2.64 12.99 7.97
C LEU A 123 -3.99 13.41 8.54
N LYS A 124 -4.19 14.72 8.68
CA LYS A 124 -5.42 15.23 9.29
C LYS A 124 -6.59 14.81 8.42
N PRO A 125 -7.80 14.64 8.99
CA PRO A 125 -8.99 14.45 8.19
C PRO A 125 -9.06 15.51 7.09
N GLY A 126 -9.20 15.07 5.84
CA GLY A 126 -9.02 15.93 4.68
C GLY A 126 -8.87 15.18 3.37
N ASP A 127 -8.79 15.96 2.29
CA ASP A 127 -8.62 15.47 0.93
C ASP A 127 -7.16 15.60 0.50
N TYR A 128 -6.63 14.52 -0.08
CA TYR A 128 -5.25 14.37 -0.50
C TYR A 128 -5.19 13.83 -1.94
N ILE A 129 -4.07 14.06 -2.61
CA ILE A 129 -3.75 13.44 -3.89
C ILE A 129 -2.80 12.27 -3.61
N ALA A 130 -3.21 11.06 -3.96
CA ALA A 130 -2.38 9.87 -3.91
C ALA A 130 -1.84 9.55 -5.31
N GLU A 131 -0.56 9.21 -5.40
CA GLU A 131 0.09 8.86 -6.65
C GLU A 131 0.78 7.50 -6.51
N VAL A 132 0.67 6.66 -7.54
CA VAL A 132 1.43 5.41 -7.67
C VAL A 132 2.22 5.50 -8.98
N PRO A 133 3.46 5.99 -8.95
CA PRO A 133 4.24 6.19 -10.17
C PRO A 133 4.71 4.87 -10.79
N LYS A 134 5.17 3.92 -9.96
CA LYS A 134 5.75 2.65 -10.43
C LYS A 134 5.61 1.53 -9.41
N PHE A 135 5.81 0.31 -9.90
CA PHE A 135 6.03 -0.89 -9.10
C PHE A 135 6.92 -1.86 -9.88
N LYS A 136 7.37 -2.93 -9.24
CA LYS A 136 8.16 -3.99 -9.85
C LYS A 136 7.38 -5.30 -9.91
N ILE A 137 7.65 -6.07 -10.97
CA ILE A 137 7.05 -7.40 -11.19
C ILE A 137 8.16 -8.41 -11.47
N ARG A 138 8.02 -9.61 -10.91
CA ARG A 138 8.83 -10.76 -11.27
C ARG A 138 8.27 -11.44 -12.53
N ARG A 139 9.09 -11.53 -13.56
CA ARG A 139 8.82 -12.20 -14.84
C ARG A 139 8.85 -13.72 -14.70
N ALA A 140 8.39 -14.41 -15.75
CA ALA A 140 8.34 -15.87 -15.79
C ALA A 140 9.75 -16.51 -15.73
N ASP A 141 10.77 -15.81 -16.21
CA ASP A 141 12.18 -16.23 -16.15
C ASP A 141 12.87 -15.90 -14.81
N GLY A 142 12.13 -15.29 -13.86
CA GLY A 142 12.65 -14.84 -12.57
C GLY A 142 13.25 -13.43 -12.57
N GLY A 143 13.41 -12.79 -13.74
CA GLY A 143 13.87 -11.41 -13.86
C GLY A 143 12.87 -10.42 -13.23
N ILE A 144 13.36 -9.27 -12.78
CA ILE A 144 12.51 -8.22 -12.20
C ILE A 144 12.44 -7.04 -13.17
N THR A 145 11.23 -6.58 -13.47
CA THR A 145 10.98 -5.43 -14.35
C THR A 145 10.22 -4.34 -13.58
N THR A 146 10.62 -3.09 -13.77
CA THR A 146 9.87 -1.92 -13.30
C THR A 146 8.76 -1.57 -14.28
N VAL A 147 7.53 -1.48 -13.79
CA VAL A 147 6.33 -1.05 -14.52
C VAL A 147 5.95 0.35 -14.06
N ARG A 148 5.66 1.24 -15.02
CA ARG A 148 5.14 2.58 -14.72
C ARG A 148 3.62 2.52 -14.65
N ALA A 149 3.07 2.82 -13.47
CA ALA A 149 1.63 2.83 -13.25
C ALA A 149 1.02 4.20 -13.58
N ASN A 150 1.70 5.30 -13.20
CA ASN A 150 1.25 6.69 -13.37
C ASN A 150 -0.20 6.92 -12.88
N ILE A 151 -0.57 6.32 -11.75
CA ILE A 151 -1.88 6.53 -11.14
C ILE A 151 -1.83 7.82 -10.32
N THR A 152 -2.87 8.66 -10.44
CA THR A 152 -3.06 9.87 -9.63
C THR A 152 -4.54 9.95 -9.28
N GLU A 153 -4.86 9.87 -7.99
CA GLU A 153 -6.24 9.86 -7.51
C GLU A 153 -6.45 10.72 -6.28
N TRP A 154 -7.70 11.16 -6.10
CA TRP A 154 -8.13 11.83 -4.87
C TRP A 154 -8.45 10.80 -3.81
N VAL A 155 -7.89 10.95 -2.61
CA VAL A 155 -8.17 10.11 -1.45
C VAL A 155 -8.57 10.97 -0.25
N ARG A 156 -9.63 10.54 0.44
CA ARG A 156 -10.11 11.21 1.65
C ARG A 156 -9.69 10.43 2.89
N VAL A 157 -8.95 11.10 3.77
CA VAL A 157 -8.73 10.62 5.14
C VAL A 157 -9.90 11.11 5.97
N THR A 158 -10.63 10.18 6.58
CA THR A 158 -11.81 10.49 7.39
C THR A 158 -11.43 10.60 8.85
N GLU A 159 -12.11 11.47 9.59
CA GLU A 159 -11.94 11.53 11.03
C GLU A 159 -12.29 10.18 11.67
N ASN A 160 -11.47 9.74 12.63
CA ASN A 160 -11.62 8.47 13.34
C ASN A 160 -11.56 7.21 12.44
N SER A 161 -10.90 7.29 11.28
CA SER A 161 -10.60 6.12 10.45
C SER A 161 -9.15 5.68 10.59
N THR A 162 -8.92 4.37 10.64
CA THR A 162 -7.56 3.79 10.69
C THR A 162 -6.94 3.64 9.31
N SER A 163 -7.77 3.62 8.25
CA SER A 163 -7.30 3.44 6.88
C SER A 163 -8.10 4.28 5.89
N ALA A 164 -7.55 4.43 4.68
CA ALA A 164 -8.25 4.97 3.52
C ALA A 164 -7.97 4.12 2.28
N PHE A 165 -9.01 3.89 1.50
CA PHE A 165 -8.92 3.18 0.24
C PHE A 165 -8.66 4.17 -0.89
N ILE A 166 -7.51 4.04 -1.57
CA ILE A 166 -7.13 4.88 -2.71
C ILE A 166 -7.96 4.49 -3.94
N GLY A 167 -8.13 3.19 -4.17
CA GLY A 167 -8.90 2.71 -5.33
C GLY A 167 -8.42 1.37 -5.86
N GLU A 168 -9.05 0.97 -6.97
CA GLU A 168 -8.74 -0.25 -7.72
C GLU A 168 -8.40 0.12 -9.18
N PHE A 169 -7.23 -0.31 -9.65
CA PHE A 169 -6.66 0.16 -10.91
C PHE A 169 -6.27 -0.99 -11.82
N GLU A 170 -6.67 -0.92 -13.08
CA GLU A 170 -6.16 -1.76 -14.16
C GLU A 170 -4.92 -1.09 -14.77
N ILE A 171 -3.80 -1.81 -14.84
CA ILE A 171 -2.54 -1.27 -15.37
C ILE A 171 -2.10 -2.07 -16.59
N ALA A 172 -2.05 -1.43 -17.75
CA ALA A 172 -1.46 -2.03 -18.95
C ALA A 172 0.07 -2.03 -18.86
N LEU A 173 0.68 -3.18 -19.12
CA LEU A 173 2.14 -3.36 -19.21
C LEU A 173 2.68 -3.14 -20.62
#